data_AF-T1C7X0-F1
#
_entry.id   AF-T1C7X0-F1
#
_cell.length_a   1.000
_cell.length_b   1.000
_cell.length_c   1.000
_cell.angle_alpha   90.00
_cell.angle_beta   90.00
_cell.angle_gamma   90.00
#
_symmetry.space_group_name_H-M   'P 1'
#
loop_
_entity.id
_entity.type
_entity.pdbx_description
1 polymer ?
#
loop_
_entity_poly.entity_id
_entity_poly.type
_entity_poly.pdbx_seq_one_letter_code
_entity_poly.pdbx_strand_id
1 'polypeptide(L)' 'MVQNHLAGVMNFFAHRITNAVAEGLNSKIATIQKMAYGFRNKGHFRTAVLFRCGGLQLYPRTHPEPG' A
#
# COMPACT_ATOMS: atom_id res chain seq x y z
N MET A 1 -16.18 16.16 -8.66
CA MET A 1 -15.27 15.26 -7.92
C MET A 1 -15.13 15.65 -6.45
N VAL A 2 -14.69 16.88 -6.12
CA VAL A 2 -14.58 17.34 -4.72
C VAL A 2 -15.94 17.42 -3.99
N GLN A 3 -17.00 17.82 -4.70
CA GLN A 3 -18.34 17.98 -4.10
C GLN A 3 -18.90 16.67 -3.47
N ASN A 4 -18.55 15.50 -4.01
CA ASN A 4 -19.01 14.20 -3.49
C ASN A 4 -18.18 13.69 -2.30
N HIS A 5 -17.03 14.32 -2.02
CA HIS A 5 -16.10 13.93 -0.95
C HIS A 5 -16.03 15.00 0.15
N LEU A 6 -16.88 16.05 0.06
CA LEU A 6 -16.98 17.16 1.00
C LEU A 6 -17.23 16.69 2.44
N ALA A 7 -18.02 15.64 2.63
CA ALA A 7 -18.27 15.06 3.95
C ALA A 7 -17.00 14.49 4.60
N GLY A 8 -16.14 13.83 3.84
CA GLY A 8 -14.84 13.32 4.33
C GLY A 8 -13.85 14.45 4.61
N VAL A 9 -13.87 15.51 3.80
CA VAL A 9 -13.03 16.71 4.00
C VAL A 9 -13.46 17.47 5.26
N MET A 10 -14.76 17.67 5.49
CA MET A 10 -15.25 18.32 6.71
C MET A 10 -14.99 17.49 7.98
N ASN A 11 -15.06 16.15 7.87
CA ASN A 11 -14.80 15.28 9.02
C ASN A 11 -13.37 15.41 9.55
N PHE A 12 -12.40 15.70 8.68
CA PHE A 12 -11.00 15.94 9.08
C PHE A 12 -10.82 17.18 9.99
N PHE A 13 -11.66 18.21 9.81
CA PHE A 13 -11.61 19.42 10.64
C PHE A 13 -12.21 19.20 12.04
N ALA A 14 -13.18 18.29 12.18
CA ALA A 14 -13.82 17.96 13.46
C ALA A 14 -13.06 16.86 14.24
N HIS A 15 -12.59 15.85 13.52
CA HIS A 15 -11.81 14.74 14.03
C HIS A 15 -10.57 14.66 13.16
N ARG A 16 -9.36 14.87 13.68
CA ARG A 16 -8.10 14.83 12.91
C ARG A 16 -7.73 13.44 12.33
N ILE A 17 -8.73 12.65 11.97
CA ILE A 17 -8.69 11.37 11.32
C ILE A 17 -8.71 11.65 9.81
N THR A 18 -7.54 11.59 9.20
CA THR A 18 -7.37 11.75 7.75
C THR A 18 -7.28 10.40 7.05
N ASN A 19 -7.95 10.28 5.90
CA ASN A 19 -7.80 9.14 5.00
C ASN A 19 -6.45 9.15 4.26
N ALA A 20 -5.62 10.18 4.42
CA ALA A 20 -4.36 10.36 3.70
C ALA A 20 -3.41 9.14 3.82
N VAL A 21 -3.36 8.48 4.98
CA VAL A 21 -2.54 7.28 5.17
C VAL A 21 -3.06 6.11 4.31
N ALA A 22 -4.37 5.91 4.28
CA ALA A 22 -4.99 4.86 3.47
C ALA A 22 -4.90 5.18 1.97
N GLU A 23 -5.04 6.44 1.57
CA GLU A 23 -4.86 6.91 0.20
C GLU A 23 -3.41 6.73 -0.28
N GLY A 24 -2.44 7.01 0.59
CA GLY A 24 -1.03 6.75 0.35
C GLY A 24 -0.74 5.27 0.15
N LEU A 25 -1.34 4.40 0.98
CA LEU A 25 -1.24 2.94 0.83
C LEU A 25 -1.87 2.45 -0.47
N ASN A 26 -3.09 2.90 -0.79
CA ASN A 26 -3.76 2.55 -2.04
C ASN A 26 -2.95 2.98 -3.27
N SER A 27 -2.34 4.17 -3.23
CA SER A 27 -1.48 4.67 -4.31
C SER A 27 -0.20 3.82 -4.49
N LYS A 28 0.42 3.40 -3.38
CA LYS A 28 1.57 2.47 -3.42
C LYS A 28 1.19 1.12 -4.01
N ILE A 29 0.05 0.54 -3.60
CA ILE A 29 -0.45 -0.74 -4.13
C ILE A 29 -0.75 -0.64 -5.63
N ALA A 30 -1.41 0.43 -6.08
CA ALA A 30 -1.68 0.68 -7.49
C ALA A 30 -0.38 0.81 -8.31
N THR A 31 0.65 1.43 -7.73
CA THR A 31 1.98 1.51 -8.34
C THR A 31 2.62 0.13 -8.47
N ILE A 32 2.55 -0.71 -7.44
CA ILE A 32 3.03 -2.10 -7.50
C ILE A 32 2.30 -2.90 -8.58
N GLN A 33 0.98 -2.70 -8.72
CA GLN A 33 0.18 -3.35 -9.75
C GLN A 33 0.60 -2.92 -11.16
N LYS A 34 0.85 -1.62 -11.37
CA LYS A 34 1.36 -1.08 -12.65
C LYS A 34 2.75 -1.62 -12.99
N MET A 35 3.67 -1.62 -12.03
CA MET A 35 5.06 -2.09 -12.23
C MET A 35 5.15 -3.57 -12.60
N ALA A 36 4.13 -4.36 -12.27
CA ALA A 36 4.11 -5.78 -12.59
C ALA A 36 3.49 -6.12 -13.95
N TYR A 37 3.02 -5.11 -14.71
CA TYR A 37 2.44 -5.27 -16.05
C TYR A 37 1.37 -6.37 -16.17
N GLY A 38 0.66 -6.65 -15.06
CA GLY A 38 -0.36 -7.71 -14.96
C GLY A 38 0.14 -8.92 -14.17
N PHE A 39 -0.14 -8.93 -12.86
CA PHE A 39 0.01 -10.14 -12.06
C PHE A 39 -0.98 -11.21 -12.52
N ARG A 40 -0.47 -12.24 -13.21
CA ARG A 40 -1.25 -13.40 -13.66
C ARG A 40 -1.78 -14.26 -12.49
N ASN A 41 -1.14 -14.15 -11.32
CA ASN A 41 -1.51 -14.86 -10.09
C ASN A 41 -1.68 -13.88 -8.92
N LYS A 42 -2.85 -13.92 -8.26
CA LYS A 42 -3.18 -13.10 -7.08
C LYS A 42 -2.24 -13.37 -5.90
N GLY A 43 -1.70 -14.59 -5.78
CA GLY A 43 -0.71 -14.95 -4.76
C GLY A 43 0.57 -14.13 -4.88
N HIS A 44 1.12 -14.00 -6.09
CA HIS A 44 2.33 -13.20 -6.32
C HIS A 44 2.10 -11.71 -6.07
N PHE A 45 0.91 -11.19 -6.40
CA PHE A 45 0.56 -9.82 -6.05
C PHE A 45 0.56 -9.59 -4.54
N ARG A 46 -0.03 -10.51 -3.77
CA ARG A 46 -0.07 -10.42 -2.30
C ARG A 46 1.33 -10.46 -1.71
N THR A 47 2.20 -11.36 -2.18
CA THR A 47 3.60 -11.43 -1.75
C THR A 47 4.35 -10.13 -2.08
N ALA A 48 4.18 -9.57 -3.28
CA ALA A 48 4.83 -8.31 -3.67
C ALA A 48 4.36 -7.12 -2.83
N VAL A 49 3.07 -7.05 -2.50
CA VAL A 49 2.52 -6.03 -1.60
C VAL A 49 3.06 -6.20 -0.18
N LEU A 50 3.09 -7.42 0.35
CA LEU A 50 3.69 -7.70 1.67
C LEU A 50 5.19 -7.40 1.69
N PHE A 51 5.89 -7.64 0.59
CA PHE A 51 7.31 -7.31 0.46
C PHE A 51 7.57 -5.80 0.47
N ARG A 52 6.83 -5.03 -0.34
CA ARG A 52 7.06 -3.57 -0.48
C ARG A 52 6.38 -2.71 0.58
N CYS A 53 5.25 -3.14 1.12
CA CYS A 53 4.48 -2.37 2.10
C CYS A 53 4.44 -3.01 3.48
N GLY A 54 4.62 -4.33 3.58
CA GLY A 54 4.51 -5.09 4.83
C GLY A 54 5.84 -5.49 5.49
N GLY A 55 6.99 -5.11 4.90
CA GLY A 55 8.31 -5.39 5.48
C GLY A 55 8.68 -6.87 5.50
N LEU A 56 8.17 -7.68 4.57
CA LEU A 56 8.51 -9.09 4.47
C LEU A 56 10.02 -9.24 4.21
N GLN A 57 10.74 -9.88 5.14
CA GLN A 57 12.17 -10.15 5.00
C GLN A 57 12.42 -11.08 3.80
N LEU A 58 13.24 -10.63 2.84
CA LEU A 58 13.60 -11.41 1.64
C LEU A 58 14.44 -12.63 1.99
N TYR A 59 15.21 -12.53 3.08
CA TYR A 59 16.15 -13.56 3.51
C TYR A 59 15.52 -14.44 4.60
N PRO A 60 15.58 -15.77 4.46
CA PRO A 60 15.25 -16.66 5.57
C PRO A 60 16.23 -16.37 6.71
N ARG A 61 15.74 -16.34 7.97
CA ARG A 61 16.54 -16.11 9.18
C ARG A 61 17.69 -17.11 9.40
N THR A 62 17.83 -18.09 8.53
CA THR A 62 18.86 -19.13 8.55
C THR A 62 20.18 -18.70 7.93
N HIS A 63 20.23 -17.60 7.16
CA HIS A 63 21.48 -17.10 6.58
C HIS A 63 21.77 -15.66 7.06
N PRO A 64 23.02 -15.36 7.47
CA PRO A 64 23.41 -14.01 7.82
C PRO A 64 23.30 -13.09 6.60
N GLU A 65 22.85 -11.85 6.81
CA GLU A 65 22.71 -10.83 5.77
C GLU A 65 24.08 -10.61 5.09
N PRO A 66 24.20 -10.74 3.75
CA PRO A 66 25.43 -10.38 3.08
C PRO A 66 25.59 -8.87 3.15
N GLY A 67 26.69 -8.43 3.79
CA GLY A 67 27.12 -7.04 3.86
C GLY A 67 27.63 -6.51 2.53
#